data_AF-A0A0C2RRC0-F1
#
_entry.id   AF-A0A0C2RRC0-F1
#
_cell.length_a   1.000
_cell.length_b   1.000
_cell.length_c   1.000
_cell.angle_alpha   90.00
_cell.angle_beta   90.00
_cell.angle_gamma   90.00
#
_symmetry.space_group_name_H-M   'P 1'
#
loop_
_entity.id
_entity.type
_entity.pdbx_description
1 polymer ?
#
loop_
_entity_poly.entity_id
_entity_poly.type
_entity_poly.pdbx_seq_one_letter_code
_entity_poly.pdbx_strand_id
1 'polypeptide(L)'
;MEQAMFAGGCFWCMVRPFDEREGIVKIISGYTGGSEVEAVYSAVRTGETGHVEAVHVLFDPSIISYEELLSIYWTLTDPTDGQGQFSDRGTAYQSIIFTYTAEQKKMAQASLKELEASRRFQKPLVTQIKEAPPFYPAEEFHQDFDQKNPFRYALYYKGSGREDFARTYWPKDRSHLKETLTARQFYVTQENGTEPPYENEYWDNTDEGIYVDIVSGEPLFSSRNQYDAGCGWPSFTKPITDSMVREVWDVSTRHTRKEIRSREADSHLGHVFEDGPGSGLRYCINSAALRFIPKKELEKEGYGDFLLLFAVRK
;
A
#
# COMPACT_ATOMS: atom_id res chain seq x y z
N MET A 1 12.38 9.59 -20.00
CA MET A 1 11.31 8.56 -19.91
C MET A 1 11.83 7.25 -20.42
N GLU A 2 11.70 6.19 -19.61
CA GLU A 2 12.06 4.81 -19.93
C GLU A 2 10.86 3.87 -19.71
N GLN A 3 10.96 2.65 -20.24
CA GLN A 3 9.91 1.63 -20.17
C GLN A 3 10.41 0.39 -19.44
N ALA A 4 9.54 -0.23 -18.64
CA ALA A 4 9.74 -1.52 -18.03
C ALA A 4 8.47 -2.37 -18.20
N MET A 5 8.61 -3.69 -18.23
CA MET A 5 7.44 -4.57 -18.32
C MET A 5 7.63 -5.81 -17.43
N PHE A 6 6.62 -6.09 -16.61
CA PHE A 6 6.68 -7.12 -15.57
C PHE A 6 5.43 -8.00 -15.60
N ALA A 7 5.61 -9.31 -15.62
CA ALA A 7 4.56 -10.29 -15.39
C ALA A 7 4.79 -10.97 -14.04
N GLY A 8 3.74 -11.12 -13.23
CA GLY A 8 3.86 -11.52 -11.83
C GLY A 8 2.59 -12.12 -11.24
N GLY A 9 1.82 -12.82 -12.07
CA GLY A 9 0.47 -13.27 -11.75
C GLY A 9 -0.57 -12.22 -12.10
N CYS A 10 -1.68 -12.18 -11.36
CA CYS A 10 -2.71 -11.18 -11.61
C CYS A 10 -2.16 -9.75 -11.58
N PHE A 11 -2.18 -9.13 -12.76
CA PHE A 11 -1.75 -7.75 -12.99
C PHE A 11 -2.46 -6.70 -12.11
N TRP A 12 -3.69 -6.92 -11.63
CA TRP A 12 -4.33 -6.01 -10.68
C TRP A 12 -3.49 -5.78 -9.42
N CYS A 13 -2.82 -6.82 -8.93
CA CYS A 13 -1.94 -6.75 -7.75
C CYS A 13 -0.55 -6.19 -8.08
N MET A 14 -0.20 -6.08 -9.35
CA MET A 14 1.09 -5.56 -9.79
C MET A 14 1.08 -4.03 -9.93
N VAL A 15 -0.07 -3.41 -10.22
CA VAL A 15 -0.16 -1.96 -10.51
C VAL A 15 0.15 -1.10 -9.29
N ARG A 16 -0.67 -1.22 -8.24
CA ARG A 16 -0.66 -0.33 -7.07
C ARG A 16 0.74 -0.10 -6.44
N PRO A 17 1.58 -1.13 -6.24
CA PRO A 17 2.90 -0.93 -5.61
C PRO A 17 3.88 -0.11 -6.43
N PHE A 18 3.71 -0.06 -7.76
CA PHE A 18 4.44 0.88 -8.61
C PHE A 18 3.75 2.26 -8.62
N ASP A 19 2.43 2.32 -8.78
CA ASP A 19 1.68 3.57 -8.96
C ASP A 19 1.84 4.57 -7.80
N GLU A 20 2.06 4.05 -6.58
CA GLU A 20 2.31 4.89 -5.39
C GLU A 20 3.72 5.53 -5.34
N ARG A 21 4.58 5.31 -6.35
CA ARG A 21 5.96 5.83 -6.37
C ARG A 21 6.10 7.10 -7.20
N GLU A 22 6.82 8.07 -6.64
CA GLU A 22 7.25 9.24 -7.40
C GLU A 22 8.13 8.82 -8.59
N GLY A 23 7.97 9.49 -9.72
CA GLY A 23 8.68 9.16 -10.96
C GLY A 23 7.98 8.13 -11.85
N ILE A 24 6.95 7.45 -11.37
CA ILE A 24 6.06 6.68 -12.25
C ILE A 24 5.14 7.66 -12.99
N VAL A 25 5.12 7.55 -14.32
CA VAL A 25 4.31 8.42 -15.19
C VAL A 25 3.06 7.71 -15.67
N LYS A 26 3.14 6.41 -15.93
CA LYS A 26 1.97 5.61 -16.32
C LYS A 26 2.20 4.13 -16.10
N ILE A 27 1.16 3.42 -15.68
CA ILE A 27 1.11 1.96 -15.67
C ILE A 27 -0.08 1.51 -16.51
N ILE A 28 0.12 0.47 -17.34
CA ILE A 28 -0.94 -0.12 -18.16
C ILE A 28 -0.97 -1.61 -17.90
N SER A 29 -2.15 -2.10 -17.53
CA SER A 29 -2.46 -3.52 -17.42
C SER A 29 -2.66 -4.12 -18.82
N GLY A 30 -2.06 -5.27 -19.13
CA GLY A 30 -2.21 -5.90 -20.44
C GLY A 30 -1.63 -7.30 -20.56
N TYR A 31 -1.46 -7.73 -21.82
CA TYR A 31 -1.03 -9.07 -22.20
C TYR A 31 0.20 -9.02 -23.09
N THR A 32 1.12 -9.97 -22.92
CA THR A 32 2.36 -10.02 -23.73
C THR A 32 2.93 -11.44 -23.78
N GLY A 33 3.91 -11.71 -24.64
CA GLY A 33 4.70 -12.95 -24.66
C GLY A 33 4.17 -14.09 -25.53
N GLY A 34 2.88 -14.09 -25.86
CA GLY A 34 2.23 -15.06 -26.73
C GLY A 34 2.49 -14.84 -28.22
N SER A 35 2.18 -15.86 -29.01
CA SER A 35 2.35 -15.87 -30.48
C SER A 35 1.13 -15.34 -31.23
N GLU A 36 0.00 -15.17 -30.55
CA GLU A 36 -1.23 -14.65 -31.16
C GLU A 36 -1.12 -13.15 -31.44
N VAL A 37 -1.74 -12.72 -32.54
CA VAL A 37 -1.68 -11.33 -33.03
C VAL A 37 -2.66 -10.43 -32.26
N GLU A 38 -3.65 -11.01 -31.58
CA GLU A 38 -4.63 -10.31 -30.76
C GLU A 38 -4.71 -10.95 -29.37
N ALA A 39 -4.67 -10.13 -28.31
CA ALA A 39 -4.81 -10.58 -26.94
C ALA A 39 -6.01 -9.89 -26.27
N VAL A 40 -7.06 -10.67 -26.01
CA VAL A 40 -8.24 -10.28 -25.21
C VAL A 40 -8.35 -11.20 -24.00
N TYR A 41 -8.87 -10.68 -22.88
CA TYR A 41 -8.84 -11.39 -21.58
C TYR A 41 -9.38 -12.81 -21.65
N SER A 42 -10.51 -13.00 -22.35
CA SER A 42 -11.20 -14.28 -22.46
C SER A 42 -10.35 -15.36 -23.12
N ALA A 43 -9.45 -14.99 -24.04
CA ALA A 43 -8.54 -15.91 -24.69
C ALA A 43 -7.25 -16.10 -23.88
N VAL A 44 -6.74 -15.05 -23.23
CA VAL A 44 -5.51 -15.16 -22.43
C VAL A 44 -5.70 -16.02 -21.20
N ARG A 45 -6.86 -15.93 -20.52
CA ARG A 45 -7.14 -16.70 -19.31
C ARG A 45 -7.20 -18.22 -19.56
N THR A 46 -7.39 -18.68 -20.80
CA THR A 46 -7.33 -20.12 -21.11
C THR A 46 -5.91 -20.68 -21.06
N GLY A 47 -4.90 -19.83 -21.20
CA GLY A 47 -3.48 -20.20 -21.28
C GLY A 47 -3.03 -20.70 -22.65
N GLU A 48 -3.93 -20.78 -23.63
CA GLU A 48 -3.66 -21.35 -24.96
C GLU A 48 -2.95 -20.38 -25.90
N THR A 49 -3.09 -19.06 -25.68
CA THR A 49 -2.49 -18.02 -26.52
C THR A 49 -0.99 -17.83 -26.29
N GLY A 50 -0.46 -18.39 -25.19
CA GLY A 50 0.91 -18.16 -24.73
C GLY A 50 1.15 -16.78 -24.11
N HIS A 51 0.13 -15.91 -24.06
CA HIS A 51 0.25 -14.63 -23.38
C HIS A 51 0.27 -14.78 -21.86
N VAL A 52 0.97 -13.85 -21.21
CA VAL A 52 0.94 -13.65 -19.77
C VAL A 52 0.31 -12.31 -19.44
N GLU A 53 -0.32 -12.22 -18.27
CA GLU A 53 -0.71 -10.93 -17.69
C GLU A 53 0.54 -10.17 -17.26
N ALA A 54 0.63 -8.91 -17.68
CA ALA A 54 1.77 -8.05 -17.41
C ALA A 54 1.32 -6.60 -17.18
N VAL A 55 2.19 -5.84 -16.51
CA VAL A 55 2.11 -4.39 -16.42
C VAL A 55 3.21 -3.76 -17.27
N HIS A 56 2.83 -2.79 -18.10
CA HIS A 56 3.75 -1.89 -18.79
C HIS A 56 3.92 -0.62 -17.96
N VAL A 57 5.15 -0.26 -17.64
CA VAL A 57 5.47 0.85 -16.75
C VAL A 57 6.29 1.88 -17.51
N LEU A 58 5.80 3.11 -17.57
CA LEU A 58 6.50 4.28 -18.07
C LEU A 58 6.98 5.11 -16.88
N PHE A 59 8.29 5.36 -16.79
CA PHE A 59 8.89 6.01 -15.63
C PHE A 59 9.98 7.03 -16.01
N ASP A 60 10.22 7.97 -15.11
CA ASP A 60 11.30 8.95 -15.21
C ASP A 60 12.56 8.43 -14.46
N PRO A 61 13.61 8.00 -15.19
CA PRO A 61 14.82 7.46 -14.57
C PRO A 61 15.61 8.49 -13.75
N SER A 62 15.27 9.78 -13.83
CA SER A 62 15.88 10.81 -12.96
C SER A 62 15.28 10.87 -11.56
N ILE A 63 14.10 10.25 -11.36
CA ILE A 63 13.38 10.21 -10.08
C ILE A 63 13.36 8.78 -9.50
N ILE A 64 13.13 7.77 -10.34
CA ILE A 64 13.12 6.35 -9.94
C ILE A 64 13.93 5.49 -10.91
N SER A 65 14.88 4.72 -10.39
CA SER A 65 15.76 3.85 -11.18
C SER A 65 15.10 2.52 -11.58
N TYR A 66 15.64 1.86 -12.59
CA TYR A 66 15.18 0.52 -12.98
C TYR A 66 15.45 -0.52 -11.88
N GLU A 67 16.54 -0.38 -11.12
CA GLU A 67 16.88 -1.21 -9.97
C GLU A 67 15.86 -1.07 -8.83
N GLU A 68 15.32 0.13 -8.61
CA GLU A 68 14.21 0.32 -7.67
C GLU A 68 12.93 -0.37 -8.16
N LEU A 69 12.64 -0.34 -9.47
CA LEU A 69 11.51 -1.10 -10.04
C LEU A 69 11.69 -2.61 -9.85
N LEU A 70 12.91 -3.14 -10.07
CA LEU A 70 13.22 -4.54 -9.81
C LEU A 70 13.04 -4.90 -8.33
N SER A 71 13.49 -4.01 -7.43
CA SER A 71 13.34 -4.20 -5.99
C SER A 71 11.88 -4.27 -5.58
N ILE A 72 11.01 -3.43 -6.15
CA ILE A 72 9.56 -3.50 -5.96
C ILE A 72 9.04 -4.83 -6.51
N TYR A 73 9.38 -5.18 -7.75
CA TYR A 73 8.90 -6.40 -8.41
C TYR A 73 9.10 -7.66 -7.56
N TRP A 74 10.29 -7.84 -6.95
CA TRP A 74 10.59 -9.01 -6.12
C TRP A 74 9.72 -9.12 -4.87
N THR A 75 9.16 -8.01 -4.37
CA THR A 75 8.21 -8.02 -3.25
C THR A 75 6.82 -8.51 -3.65
N LEU A 76 6.49 -8.45 -4.95
CA LEU A 76 5.15 -8.73 -5.48
C LEU A 76 4.97 -10.15 -5.99
N THR A 77 6.08 -10.79 -6.38
CA THR A 77 6.08 -12.11 -7.01
C THR A 77 6.80 -13.13 -6.14
N ASP A 78 6.29 -14.36 -6.09
CA ASP A 78 7.07 -15.50 -5.59
C ASP A 78 8.05 -15.94 -6.68
N PRO A 79 9.35 -15.64 -6.53
CA PRO A 79 10.34 -15.96 -7.55
C PRO A 79 10.64 -17.46 -7.63
N THR A 80 10.07 -18.29 -6.74
CA THR A 80 10.26 -19.74 -6.68
C THR A 80 9.11 -20.53 -7.30
N ASP A 81 8.04 -19.85 -7.70
CA ASP A 81 6.83 -20.46 -8.24
C ASP A 81 6.76 -20.38 -9.77
N GLY A 82 6.97 -21.53 -10.41
CA GLY A 82 6.92 -21.66 -11.87
C GLY A 82 5.56 -22.07 -12.44
N GLN A 83 4.57 -22.34 -11.57
CA GLN A 83 3.26 -22.89 -11.95
C GLN A 83 2.13 -21.85 -11.94
N GLY A 84 2.49 -20.57 -11.81
CA GLY A 84 1.58 -19.46 -11.55
C GLY A 84 2.04 -18.67 -10.32
N GLN A 85 1.25 -17.73 -9.84
CA GLN A 85 1.58 -16.88 -8.70
C GLN A 85 0.41 -16.86 -7.72
N PHE A 86 0.66 -17.18 -6.45
CA PHE A 86 -0.34 -17.20 -5.37
C PHE A 86 -1.60 -18.04 -5.66
N SER A 87 -2.81 -17.49 -5.65
CA SER A 87 -4.01 -18.23 -6.06
C SER A 87 -4.10 -18.45 -7.57
N ASP A 88 -3.35 -17.69 -8.38
CA ASP A 88 -3.48 -17.66 -9.83
C ASP A 88 -2.55 -18.70 -10.45
N ARG A 89 -3.13 -19.74 -11.05
CA ARG A 89 -2.39 -20.90 -11.56
C ARG A 89 -2.44 -20.93 -13.09
N GLY A 90 -1.34 -21.39 -13.70
CA GLY A 90 -1.24 -21.55 -15.15
C GLY A 90 -0.20 -20.63 -15.79
N THR A 91 0.05 -20.87 -17.08
CA THR A 91 1.08 -20.19 -17.87
C THR A 91 0.87 -18.68 -17.94
N ALA A 92 -0.39 -18.21 -17.99
CA ALA A 92 -0.74 -16.80 -18.03
C ALA A 92 -0.28 -16.00 -16.80
N TYR A 93 0.06 -16.68 -15.71
CA TYR A 93 0.38 -16.07 -14.42
C TYR A 93 1.84 -16.30 -13.99
N GLN A 94 2.74 -16.61 -14.91
CA GLN A 94 4.16 -16.81 -14.60
C GLN A 94 4.87 -15.49 -14.24
N SER A 95 5.94 -15.61 -13.44
CA SER A 95 6.83 -14.48 -13.11
C SER A 95 7.87 -14.28 -14.22
N ILE A 96 7.83 -13.13 -14.90
CA ILE A 96 8.72 -12.78 -16.01
C ILE A 96 9.07 -11.29 -15.96
N ILE A 97 10.36 -10.98 -16.05
CA ILE A 97 10.87 -9.62 -16.28
C ILE A 97 11.14 -9.47 -17.77
N PHE A 98 10.45 -8.52 -18.40
CA PHE A 98 10.65 -8.18 -19.81
C PHE A 98 11.50 -6.90 -19.93
N THR A 99 12.54 -6.99 -20.76
CA THR A 99 13.58 -5.97 -20.86
C THR A 99 13.60 -5.34 -22.26
N TYR A 100 13.68 -4.01 -22.33
CA TYR A 100 13.71 -3.24 -23.57
C TYR A 100 15.13 -2.95 -24.05
N THR A 101 16.13 -3.03 -23.16
CA THR A 101 17.53 -2.73 -23.48
C THR A 101 18.48 -3.80 -22.92
N ALA A 102 19.67 -3.87 -23.49
CA ALA A 102 20.73 -4.76 -22.97
C ALA A 102 21.16 -4.39 -21.54
N GLU A 103 21.10 -3.10 -21.17
CA GLU A 103 21.42 -2.68 -19.81
C GLU A 103 20.34 -3.15 -18.82
N GLN A 104 19.05 -3.03 -19.17
CA GLN A 104 17.96 -3.59 -18.34
C GLN A 104 18.11 -5.09 -18.14
N LYS A 105 18.47 -5.84 -19.19
CA LYS A 105 18.75 -7.28 -19.10
C LYS A 105 19.88 -7.57 -18.12
N LYS A 106 20.97 -6.79 -18.14
CA LYS A 106 22.09 -6.93 -17.22
C LYS A 106 21.69 -6.58 -15.78
N MET A 107 20.95 -5.49 -15.57
CA MET A 107 20.45 -5.07 -14.26
C MET A 107 19.49 -6.12 -13.66
N ALA A 108 18.54 -6.64 -14.45
CA ALA A 108 17.62 -7.70 -14.02
C ALA A 108 18.37 -8.98 -13.63
N GLN A 109 19.39 -9.38 -14.41
CA GLN A 109 20.23 -10.55 -14.11
C GLN A 109 21.07 -10.34 -12.85
N ALA A 110 21.61 -9.14 -12.64
CA ALA A 110 22.35 -8.80 -11.43
C ALA A 110 21.44 -8.84 -10.19
N SER A 111 20.25 -8.24 -10.28
CA SER A 111 19.25 -8.24 -9.22
C SER A 111 18.76 -9.65 -8.86
N LEU A 112 18.55 -10.53 -9.85
CA LEU A 112 18.21 -11.94 -9.59
C LEU A 112 19.34 -12.66 -8.83
N LYS A 113 20.60 -12.47 -9.23
CA LYS A 113 21.76 -13.06 -8.54
C LYS A 113 21.92 -12.55 -7.11
N GLU A 114 21.65 -11.26 -6.89
CA GLU A 114 21.65 -10.67 -5.55
C GLU A 114 20.56 -11.30 -4.69
N LEU A 115 19.36 -11.51 -5.25
CA LEU A 115 18.27 -12.18 -4.55
C LEU A 115 18.63 -13.63 -4.21
N GLU A 116 19.26 -14.38 -5.11
CA GLU A 116 19.79 -15.73 -4.82
C GLU A 116 20.83 -15.70 -3.70
N ALA A 117 21.78 -14.77 -3.76
CA ALA A 117 22.85 -14.62 -2.77
C ALA A 117 22.32 -14.25 -1.38
N SER A 118 21.20 -13.53 -1.31
CA SER A 118 20.55 -13.18 -0.04
C SER A 118 20.04 -14.40 0.75
N ARG A 119 19.87 -15.55 0.08
CA ARG A 119 19.27 -16.78 0.64
C ARG A 119 17.90 -16.56 1.30
N ARG A 120 17.18 -15.50 0.89
CA ARG A 120 15.81 -15.22 1.33
C ARG A 120 14.85 -16.36 0.99
N PHE A 121 15.12 -17.05 -0.11
CA PHE A 121 14.35 -18.21 -0.56
C PHE A 121 15.19 -19.49 -0.49
N GLN A 122 14.60 -20.56 0.04
CA GLN A 122 15.26 -21.87 0.11
C GLN A 122 15.14 -22.66 -1.21
N LYS A 123 14.10 -22.38 -1.99
CA LYS A 123 13.87 -23.00 -3.30
C LYS A 123 14.63 -22.24 -4.39
N PRO A 124 15.01 -22.90 -5.50
CA PRO A 124 15.60 -22.23 -6.65
C PRO A 124 14.69 -21.13 -7.20
N LEU A 125 15.30 -20.03 -7.66
CA LEU A 125 14.55 -18.96 -8.33
C LEU A 125 14.29 -19.38 -9.79
N VAL A 126 13.05 -19.19 -10.24
CA VAL A 126 12.54 -19.63 -11.55
C VAL A 126 11.98 -18.47 -12.39
N THR A 127 11.99 -17.24 -11.87
CA THR A 127 11.59 -16.05 -12.63
C THR A 127 12.42 -15.91 -13.89
N GLN A 128 11.74 -15.71 -15.02
CA GLN A 128 12.38 -15.61 -16.33
C GLN A 128 12.76 -14.16 -16.64
N ILE A 129 13.84 -13.96 -17.38
CA ILE A 129 14.24 -12.65 -17.91
C ILE A 129 14.26 -12.76 -19.44
N LYS A 130 13.40 -11.99 -20.10
CA LYS A 130 13.19 -12.04 -21.55
C LYS A 130 13.30 -10.65 -22.18
N GLU A 131 13.53 -10.62 -23.48
CA GLU A 131 13.39 -9.38 -24.26
C GLU A 131 11.89 -9.06 -24.41
N ALA A 132 11.53 -7.79 -24.34
CA ALA A 132 10.15 -7.34 -24.38
C ALA A 132 9.49 -7.64 -25.73
N PRO A 133 8.43 -8.47 -25.77
CA PRO A 133 7.61 -8.67 -26.96
C PRO A 133 6.59 -7.52 -27.12
N PRO A 134 5.76 -7.55 -28.18
CA PRO A 134 4.60 -6.67 -28.28
C PRO A 134 3.71 -6.75 -27.02
N PHE A 135 3.15 -5.60 -26.65
CA PHE A 135 2.26 -5.45 -25.51
C PHE A 135 0.88 -5.03 -25.99
N TYR A 136 -0.15 -5.70 -25.47
CA TYR A 136 -1.55 -5.47 -25.82
C TYR A 136 -2.28 -4.98 -24.56
N PRO A 137 -2.72 -3.70 -24.51
CA PRO A 137 -3.49 -3.19 -23.38
C PRO A 137 -4.74 -4.03 -23.14
N ALA A 138 -4.98 -4.37 -21.88
CA ALA A 138 -6.23 -5.00 -21.47
C ALA A 138 -7.39 -4.01 -21.51
N GLU A 139 -8.61 -4.54 -21.44
CA GLU A 139 -9.84 -3.80 -21.46
C GLU A 139 -9.89 -2.74 -20.33
N GLU A 140 -10.62 -1.64 -20.55
CA GLU A 140 -10.70 -0.49 -19.63
C GLU A 140 -11.13 -0.87 -18.20
N PHE A 141 -11.89 -1.96 -18.07
CA PHE A 141 -12.28 -2.52 -16.77
C PHE A 141 -11.08 -2.97 -15.92
N HIS A 142 -9.99 -3.43 -16.55
CA HIS A 142 -8.79 -3.91 -15.86
C HIS A 142 -7.81 -2.78 -15.48
N GLN A 143 -7.95 -1.61 -16.09
CA GLN A 143 -7.11 -0.45 -15.78
C GLN A 143 -7.56 0.17 -14.45
N ASP A 144 -6.60 0.54 -13.60
CA ASP A 144 -6.85 1.17 -12.28
C ASP A 144 -7.83 0.40 -11.39
N PHE A 145 -7.76 -0.94 -11.45
CA PHE A 145 -8.73 -1.80 -10.79
C PHE A 145 -8.78 -1.61 -9.27
N ASP A 146 -7.64 -1.37 -8.62
CA ASP A 146 -7.52 -1.10 -7.19
C ASP A 146 -8.19 0.22 -6.79
N GLN A 147 -8.11 1.24 -7.64
CA GLN A 147 -8.76 2.53 -7.43
C GLN A 147 -10.27 2.46 -7.71
N LYS A 148 -10.67 1.79 -8.79
CA LYS A 148 -12.08 1.65 -9.20
C LYS A 148 -12.85 0.66 -8.32
N ASN A 149 -12.19 -0.37 -7.78
CA ASN A 149 -12.80 -1.45 -7.01
C ASN A 149 -12.01 -1.79 -5.72
N PRO A 150 -11.77 -0.82 -4.82
CA PRO A 150 -10.83 -0.98 -3.69
C PRO A 150 -11.21 -2.09 -2.72
N PHE A 151 -12.51 -2.33 -2.49
CA PHE A 151 -12.98 -3.43 -1.64
C PHE A 151 -12.68 -4.80 -2.26
N ARG A 152 -12.97 -4.94 -3.56
CA ARG A 152 -12.74 -6.19 -4.29
C ARG A 152 -11.24 -6.48 -4.43
N TYR A 153 -10.45 -5.44 -4.64
CA TYR A 153 -8.99 -5.52 -4.60
C TYR A 153 -8.49 -6.01 -3.24
N ALA A 154 -8.93 -5.42 -2.12
CA ALA A 154 -8.49 -5.81 -0.78
C ALA A 154 -8.83 -7.27 -0.47
N LEU A 155 -10.05 -7.71 -0.79
CA LEU A 155 -10.46 -9.11 -0.66
C LEU A 155 -9.54 -10.05 -1.48
N TYR A 156 -9.26 -9.68 -2.72
CA TYR A 156 -8.47 -10.49 -3.63
C TYR A 156 -6.98 -10.54 -3.23
N TYR A 157 -6.37 -9.39 -2.93
CA TYR A 157 -4.97 -9.29 -2.49
C TYR A 157 -4.71 -10.17 -1.27
N LYS A 158 -5.60 -10.09 -0.26
CA LYS A 158 -5.53 -10.95 0.91
C LYS A 158 -5.80 -12.43 0.58
N GLY A 159 -6.91 -12.71 -0.11
CA GLY A 159 -7.34 -14.07 -0.42
C GLY A 159 -6.37 -14.84 -1.33
N SER A 160 -5.57 -14.12 -2.13
CA SER A 160 -4.57 -14.73 -2.99
C SER A 160 -3.39 -15.34 -2.21
N GLY A 161 -3.04 -14.78 -1.05
CA GLY A 161 -1.83 -15.12 -0.28
C GLY A 161 -0.66 -14.15 -0.49
N ARG A 162 -0.81 -13.10 -1.30
CA ARG A 162 0.22 -12.07 -1.54
C ARG A 162 0.60 -11.31 -0.27
N GLU A 163 -0.39 -10.94 0.54
CA GLU A 163 -0.16 -10.27 1.82
C GLU A 163 0.72 -11.12 2.76
N ASP A 164 0.42 -12.41 2.88
CA ASP A 164 1.18 -13.34 3.71
C ASP A 164 2.60 -13.54 3.18
N PHE A 165 2.75 -13.66 1.86
CA PHE A 165 4.06 -13.73 1.22
C PHE A 165 4.93 -12.50 1.50
N ALA A 166 4.37 -11.30 1.30
CA ALA A 166 5.08 -10.05 1.59
C ALA A 166 5.48 -9.97 3.06
N ARG A 167 4.60 -10.35 3.98
CA ARG A 167 4.91 -10.37 5.43
C ARG A 167 6.02 -11.36 5.79
N THR A 168 6.02 -12.55 5.18
CA THR A 168 7.00 -13.60 5.47
C THR A 168 8.37 -13.30 4.87
N TYR A 169 8.43 -12.93 3.60
CA TYR A 169 9.68 -12.78 2.87
C TYR A 169 10.20 -11.35 2.83
N TRP A 170 9.34 -10.35 3.00
CA TRP A 170 9.68 -8.93 2.90
C TRP A 170 9.16 -8.14 4.12
N PRO A 171 9.48 -8.56 5.35
CA PRO A 171 9.02 -7.85 6.54
C PRO A 171 9.57 -6.42 6.51
N LYS A 172 8.70 -5.43 6.74
CA LYS A 172 9.13 -4.03 6.90
C LYS A 172 10.04 -3.96 8.14
N ASP A 173 11.27 -3.48 7.98
CA ASP A 173 12.15 -3.26 9.12
C ASP A 173 11.68 -2.03 9.90
N ARG A 174 10.95 -2.30 10.97
CA ARG A 174 10.45 -1.31 11.93
C ARG A 174 11.11 -1.50 13.29
N SER A 175 12.21 -2.25 13.36
CA SER A 175 12.86 -2.62 14.63
C SER A 175 13.33 -1.40 15.44
N HIS A 176 13.87 -0.39 14.76
CA HIS A 176 14.30 0.87 15.37
C HIS A 176 13.17 1.60 16.10
N LEU A 177 11.90 1.44 15.68
CA LEU A 177 10.76 2.07 16.36
C LEU A 177 10.52 1.49 17.75
N LYS A 178 11.05 0.30 18.08
CA LYS A 178 10.98 -0.26 19.45
C LYS A 178 11.86 0.51 20.45
N GLU A 179 12.79 1.32 19.96
CA GLU A 179 13.66 2.15 20.80
C GLU A 179 12.97 3.47 21.19
N THR A 180 12.00 3.94 20.38
CA THR A 180 11.33 5.23 20.56
C THR A 180 9.88 5.09 21.02
N LEU A 181 9.17 4.05 20.58
CA LEU A 181 7.77 3.82 20.91
C LEU A 181 7.63 2.92 22.14
N THR A 182 6.60 3.20 22.94
CA THR A 182 6.16 2.25 23.97
C THR A 182 5.63 0.96 23.33
N ALA A 183 5.59 -0.13 24.10
CA ALA A 183 5.05 -1.40 23.61
C ALA A 183 3.62 -1.29 23.04
N ARG A 184 2.77 -0.46 23.66
CA ARG A 184 1.39 -0.23 23.18
C ARG A 184 1.36 0.58 21.89
N GLN A 185 2.16 1.65 21.78
CA GLN A 185 2.27 2.45 20.56
C GLN A 185 2.79 1.61 19.40
N PHE A 186 3.81 0.78 19.63
CA PHE A 186 4.32 -0.15 18.62
C PHE A 186 3.25 -1.17 18.19
N TYR A 187 2.60 -1.83 19.15
CA TYR A 187 1.52 -2.79 18.89
C TYR A 187 0.40 -2.19 18.04
N VAL A 188 -0.07 -0.99 18.41
CA VAL A 188 -1.13 -0.31 17.66
C VAL A 188 -0.64 0.09 16.27
N THR A 189 0.41 0.89 16.17
CA THR A 189 0.83 1.51 14.90
C THR A 189 1.44 0.53 13.91
N GLN A 190 2.19 -0.48 14.39
CA GLN A 190 2.99 -1.37 13.55
C GLN A 190 2.40 -2.77 13.38
N GLU A 191 1.60 -3.24 14.34
CA GLU A 191 1.01 -4.58 14.34
C GLU A 191 -0.51 -4.57 14.15
N ASN A 192 -1.08 -3.42 13.78
CA ASN A 192 -2.52 -3.19 13.59
C ASN A 192 -3.35 -3.55 14.84
N GLY A 193 -2.76 -3.35 16.02
CA GLY A 193 -3.40 -3.56 17.30
C GLY A 193 -4.46 -2.52 17.62
N THR A 194 -5.30 -2.82 18.61
CA THR A 194 -6.28 -1.85 19.15
C THR A 194 -6.08 -1.76 20.66
N GLU A 195 -5.93 -0.55 21.19
CA GLU A 195 -5.81 -0.33 22.63
C GLU A 195 -7.17 -0.49 23.33
N PRO A 196 -7.20 -0.74 24.66
CA PRO A 196 -8.47 -0.91 25.36
C PRO A 196 -9.32 0.38 25.40
N PRO A 197 -10.65 0.27 25.33
CA PRO A 197 -11.54 1.43 25.45
C PRO A 197 -11.43 2.03 26.86
N TYR A 198 -11.50 3.36 26.96
CA TYR A 198 -11.44 4.14 28.21
C TYR A 198 -10.13 4.01 29.03
N GLU A 199 -9.17 3.20 28.59
CA GLU A 199 -7.85 3.03 29.21
C GLU A 199 -6.75 3.57 28.29
N ASN A 200 -6.96 4.78 27.76
CA ASN A 200 -6.05 5.44 26.85
C ASN A 200 -5.95 6.95 27.15
N GLU A 201 -5.01 7.64 26.52
CA GLU A 201 -4.63 9.00 26.93
C GLU A 201 -5.60 10.09 26.47
N TYR A 202 -6.29 9.88 25.34
CA TYR A 202 -7.03 10.95 24.65
C TYR A 202 -8.53 10.70 24.52
N TRP A 203 -9.10 9.65 25.12
CA TRP A 203 -10.55 9.41 25.03
C TRP A 203 -11.39 10.57 25.63
N ASP A 204 -10.89 11.24 26.67
CA ASP A 204 -11.55 12.38 27.34
C ASP A 204 -10.80 13.71 27.18
N ASN A 205 -9.81 13.79 26.30
CA ASN A 205 -9.09 15.05 26.07
C ASN A 205 -10.02 16.12 25.49
N THR A 206 -10.02 17.31 26.11
CA THR A 206 -10.84 18.46 25.71
C THR A 206 -10.03 19.72 25.39
N ASP A 207 -8.69 19.63 25.48
CA ASP A 207 -7.81 20.77 25.23
C ASP A 207 -7.78 21.18 23.74
N GLU A 208 -7.62 22.48 23.48
CA GLU A 208 -7.39 22.97 22.12
C GLU A 208 -5.99 22.56 21.64
N GLY A 209 -5.92 21.92 20.48
CA GLY A 209 -4.67 21.46 19.85
C GLY A 209 -4.91 20.53 18.66
N ILE A 210 -3.82 20.01 18.10
CA ILE A 210 -3.86 19.01 17.02
C ILE A 210 -3.31 17.68 17.49
N TYR A 211 -3.68 16.62 16.80
CA TYR A 211 -3.15 15.29 16.95
C TYR A 211 -2.29 14.96 15.74
N VAL A 212 -1.04 14.59 15.99
CA VAL A 212 -0.09 14.17 14.96
C VAL A 212 0.17 12.68 15.06
N ASP A 213 0.63 12.04 13.98
CA ASP A 213 1.12 10.66 14.04
C ASP A 213 2.30 10.60 15.00
N ILE A 214 2.27 9.64 15.92
CA ILE A 214 3.37 9.45 16.87
C ILE A 214 4.68 8.99 16.21
N VAL A 215 4.61 8.43 15.00
CA VAL A 215 5.76 7.91 14.25
C VAL A 215 6.40 8.98 13.36
N SER A 216 5.64 9.56 12.43
CA SER A 216 6.15 10.57 11.48
C SER A 216 6.09 12.01 12.02
N GLY A 217 5.17 12.29 12.96
CA GLY A 217 4.83 13.65 13.34
C GLY A 217 3.91 14.35 12.34
N GLU A 218 3.39 13.67 11.32
CA GLU A 218 2.49 14.26 10.34
C GLU A 218 1.16 14.68 11.02
N PRO A 219 0.59 15.87 10.71
CA PRO A 219 -0.69 16.29 11.26
C PRO A 219 -1.86 15.43 10.78
N LEU A 220 -2.70 14.94 11.69
CA LEU A 220 -3.81 14.03 11.37
C LEU A 220 -5.17 14.64 11.68
N PHE A 221 -5.40 15.02 12.95
CA PHE A 221 -6.71 15.46 13.43
C PHE A 221 -6.62 16.76 14.23
N SER A 222 -7.73 17.48 14.28
CA SER A 222 -7.88 18.68 15.12
C SER A 222 -8.89 18.40 16.23
N SER A 223 -8.58 18.84 17.45
CA SER A 223 -9.53 18.87 18.59
C SER A 223 -10.88 19.55 18.23
N ARG A 224 -10.91 20.45 17.24
CA ARG A 224 -12.17 21.08 16.77
C ARG A 224 -13.18 20.11 16.18
N ASN A 225 -12.67 19.03 15.59
CA ASN A 225 -13.45 17.97 14.96
C ASN A 225 -13.67 16.79 15.91
N GLN A 226 -13.04 16.81 17.09
CA GLN A 226 -13.20 15.79 18.11
C GLN A 226 -14.56 15.92 18.81
N TYR A 227 -15.12 14.79 19.20
CA TYR A 227 -16.35 14.72 20.00
C TYR A 227 -16.39 13.42 20.81
N ASP A 228 -17.19 13.40 21.87
CA ASP A 228 -17.44 12.19 22.64
C ASP A 228 -18.48 11.32 21.92
N ALA A 229 -18.03 10.16 21.41
CA ALA A 229 -18.89 9.17 20.78
C ALA A 229 -19.39 8.08 21.73
N GLY A 230 -18.95 8.08 23.00
CA GLY A 230 -19.26 7.02 23.96
C GLY A 230 -18.69 5.64 23.59
N CYS A 231 -17.67 5.59 22.72
CA CYS A 231 -17.04 4.35 22.30
C CYS A 231 -15.77 3.99 23.11
N GLY A 232 -15.19 4.95 23.84
CA GLY A 232 -13.98 4.76 24.65
C GLY A 232 -12.66 5.03 23.93
N TRP A 233 -12.69 5.57 22.71
CA TRP A 233 -11.52 6.04 21.97
C TRP A 233 -11.77 7.47 21.47
N PRO A 234 -10.73 8.31 21.29
CA PRO A 234 -10.89 9.61 20.68
C PRO A 234 -11.56 9.49 19.31
N SER A 235 -12.64 10.23 19.15
CA SER A 235 -13.48 10.19 17.96
C SER A 235 -13.52 11.54 17.27
N PHE A 236 -13.33 11.54 15.96
CA PHE A 236 -13.32 12.76 15.14
C PHE A 236 -14.36 12.67 14.02
N THR A 237 -14.89 13.81 13.62
CA THR A 237 -15.82 13.90 12.48
C THR A 237 -15.10 13.90 11.13
N LYS A 238 -13.84 14.37 11.10
CA LYS A 238 -12.98 14.40 9.91
C LYS A 238 -11.51 14.65 10.28
N PRO A 239 -10.55 14.24 9.43
CA PRO A 239 -9.14 14.66 9.54
C PRO A 239 -8.98 16.16 9.31
N ILE A 240 -7.77 16.70 9.50
CA ILE A 240 -7.44 18.09 9.14
C ILE A 240 -7.62 18.30 7.64
N THR A 241 -7.12 17.38 6.82
CA THR A 241 -7.39 17.28 5.38
C THR A 241 -7.55 15.82 4.97
N ASP A 242 -8.36 15.54 3.95
CA ASP A 242 -8.59 14.17 3.46
C ASP A 242 -7.30 13.54 2.92
N SER A 243 -6.34 14.37 2.48
CA SER A 243 -5.03 13.93 1.99
C SER A 243 -4.06 13.47 3.09
N MET A 244 -4.35 13.71 4.37
CA MET A 244 -3.47 13.35 5.51
C MET A 244 -3.71 11.93 6.03
N VAL A 245 -4.77 11.26 5.58
CA VAL A 245 -5.05 9.87 5.95
C VAL A 245 -5.25 9.00 4.70
N ARG A 246 -5.12 7.69 4.86
CA ARG A 246 -5.52 6.68 3.87
C ARG A 246 -6.64 5.84 4.43
N GLU A 247 -7.70 5.67 3.66
CA GLU A 247 -8.75 4.70 3.92
C GLU A 247 -8.38 3.37 3.24
N VAL A 248 -8.31 2.30 4.01
CA VAL A 248 -8.01 0.95 3.51
C VAL A 248 -9.11 0.01 3.95
N TRP A 249 -9.58 -0.86 3.07
CA TRP A 249 -10.57 -1.87 3.46
C TRP A 249 -9.91 -2.92 4.36
N ASP A 250 -10.38 -2.99 5.61
CA ASP A 250 -10.01 -4.01 6.58
C ASP A 250 -10.97 -5.19 6.48
N VAL A 251 -10.44 -6.26 5.88
CA VAL A 251 -11.10 -7.56 5.72
C VAL A 251 -10.48 -8.61 6.65
N SER A 252 -9.88 -8.19 7.77
CA SER A 252 -9.25 -9.08 8.76
C SER A 252 -10.20 -9.72 9.74
N THR A 253 -11.34 -9.08 10.01
CA THR A 253 -12.34 -9.60 10.94
C THR A 253 -13.61 -10.02 10.21
N ARG A 254 -14.57 -10.61 10.96
CA ARG A 254 -15.89 -10.97 10.43
C ARG A 254 -16.67 -9.77 9.89
N HIS A 255 -16.42 -8.57 10.41
CA HIS A 255 -17.05 -7.34 9.97
C HIS A 255 -16.07 -6.55 9.12
N THR A 256 -16.41 -6.33 7.85
CA THR A 256 -15.66 -5.43 6.98
C THR A 256 -15.76 -4.01 7.52
N ARG A 257 -14.62 -3.36 7.70
CA ARG A 257 -14.51 -1.97 8.14
C ARG A 257 -13.56 -1.22 7.23
N LYS A 258 -13.56 0.11 7.31
CA LYS A 258 -12.52 0.94 6.70
C LYS A 258 -11.50 1.30 7.77
N GLU A 259 -10.31 0.75 7.64
CA GLU A 259 -9.13 1.14 8.41
C GLU A 259 -8.64 2.52 7.98
N ILE A 260 -8.17 3.28 8.95
CA ILE A 260 -7.52 4.58 8.76
C ILE A 260 -6.03 4.42 9.09
N ARG A 261 -5.18 4.81 8.14
CA ARG A 261 -3.72 4.79 8.28
C ARG A 261 -3.14 6.18 7.99
N SER A 262 -2.01 6.50 8.63
CA SER A 262 -1.25 7.71 8.31
C SER A 262 -0.57 7.59 6.94
N ARG A 263 -0.31 8.72 6.27
CA ARG A 263 0.19 8.70 4.89
C ARG A 263 1.69 8.48 4.83
N GLU A 264 2.46 9.11 5.71
CA GLU A 264 3.92 9.09 5.65
C GLU A 264 4.48 7.83 6.31
N ALA A 265 4.03 7.50 7.53
CA ALA A 265 4.57 6.35 8.26
C ALA A 265 3.84 5.03 7.99
N ASP A 266 2.68 5.07 7.34
CA ASP A 266 1.79 3.91 7.20
C ASP A 266 1.50 3.27 8.58
N SER A 267 1.20 4.12 9.57
CA SER A 267 0.80 3.73 10.93
C SER A 267 -0.68 3.36 10.95
N HIS A 268 -1.04 2.24 11.57
CA HIS A 268 -2.45 1.96 11.88
C HIS A 268 -2.96 2.97 12.92
N LEU A 269 -4.00 3.71 12.56
CA LEU A 269 -4.62 4.72 13.42
C LEU A 269 -5.89 4.17 14.07
N GLY A 270 -6.75 3.50 13.29
CA GLY A 270 -8.03 2.98 13.76
C GLY A 270 -8.98 2.71 12.61
N HIS A 271 -10.26 3.05 12.77
CA HIS A 271 -11.30 2.79 11.77
C HIS A 271 -12.27 3.97 11.62
N VAL A 272 -12.87 4.09 10.43
CA VAL A 272 -13.96 5.05 10.16
C VAL A 272 -15.30 4.34 9.99
N PHE A 273 -16.34 4.94 10.55
CA PHE A 273 -17.72 4.44 10.57
C PHE A 273 -18.71 5.51 10.09
N GLU A 274 -19.88 5.10 9.61
CA GLU A 274 -20.96 5.99 9.12
C GLU A 274 -22.00 6.32 10.20
N ASP A 275 -21.65 6.14 11.47
CA ASP A 275 -22.50 6.36 12.66
C ASP A 275 -22.13 7.67 13.40
N GLY A 276 -21.55 8.64 12.68
CA GLY A 276 -21.15 9.93 13.23
C GLY A 276 -22.32 10.91 13.43
N PRO A 277 -22.07 12.07 14.07
CA PRO A 277 -23.08 13.08 14.36
C PRO A 277 -23.77 13.56 13.07
N GLY A 278 -25.11 13.65 13.11
CA GLY A 278 -25.90 14.11 11.97
C GLY A 278 -25.79 13.20 10.73
N SER A 279 -25.61 11.88 10.92
CA SER A 279 -25.35 10.91 9.85
C SER A 279 -24.02 11.14 9.13
N GLY A 280 -23.04 11.75 9.82
CA GLY A 280 -21.69 11.96 9.34
C GLY A 280 -20.76 10.77 9.60
N LEU A 281 -19.46 11.00 9.38
CA LEU A 281 -18.42 10.01 9.65
C LEU A 281 -17.94 10.09 11.10
N ARG A 282 -17.54 8.94 11.64
CA ARG A 282 -16.84 8.79 12.92
C ARG A 282 -15.49 8.12 12.70
N TYR A 283 -14.43 8.90 12.78
CA TYR A 283 -13.05 8.42 12.82
C TYR A 283 -12.72 8.03 14.27
N CYS A 284 -12.74 6.74 14.55
CA CYS A 284 -12.43 6.16 15.86
C CYS A 284 -10.96 5.76 15.90
N ILE A 285 -10.13 6.52 16.61
CA ILE A 285 -8.67 6.45 16.50
C ILE A 285 -8.07 6.01 17.83
N ASN A 286 -7.00 5.22 17.79
CA ASN A 286 -6.25 4.85 18.98
C ASN A 286 -5.39 6.06 19.44
N SER A 287 -5.46 6.43 20.71
CA SER A 287 -4.57 7.40 21.34
C SER A 287 -3.11 6.97 21.22
N ALA A 288 -2.81 5.68 21.34
CA ALA A 288 -1.45 5.14 21.16
C ALA A 288 -0.88 5.33 19.74
N ALA A 289 -1.68 5.76 18.76
CA ALA A 289 -1.18 6.14 17.43
C ALA A 289 -0.96 7.65 17.29
N LEU A 290 -1.34 8.45 18.30
CA LEU A 290 -1.34 9.89 18.26
C LEU A 290 -0.36 10.48 19.27
N ARG A 291 0.13 11.67 18.97
CA ARG A 291 0.70 12.60 19.94
C ARG A 291 -0.09 13.89 19.90
N PHE A 292 -0.61 14.33 21.04
CA PHE A 292 -1.32 15.60 21.11
C PHE A 292 -0.34 16.77 21.25
N ILE A 293 -0.54 17.82 20.46
CA ILE A 293 0.21 19.08 20.55
C ILE A 293 -0.77 20.19 20.93
N PRO A 294 -0.69 20.70 22.17
CA PRO A 294 -1.54 21.80 22.61
C PRO A 294 -1.39 23.02 21.70
N LYS A 295 -2.48 23.77 21.48
CA LYS A 295 -2.52 24.98 20.64
C LYS A 295 -1.41 25.99 21.00
N LYS A 296 -1.11 26.13 22.29
CA LYS A 296 -0.07 27.03 22.83
C LYS A 296 1.36 26.59 22.46
N GLU A 297 1.56 25.35 22.01
CA GLU A 297 2.85 24.75 21.69
C GLU A 297 3.06 24.57 20.18
N LEU A 298 2.02 24.74 19.37
CA LEU A 298 2.06 24.55 17.90
C LEU A 298 3.19 25.31 17.23
N GLU A 299 3.34 26.61 17.52
CA GLU A 299 4.38 27.43 16.89
C GLU A 299 5.78 26.98 17.29
N LYS A 300 5.98 26.66 18.58
CA LYS A 300 7.26 26.19 19.12
C LYS A 300 7.69 24.85 18.50
N GLU A 301 6.72 23.99 18.19
CA GLU A 301 6.96 22.66 17.63
C GLU A 301 6.96 22.63 16.10
N GLY A 302 6.85 23.77 15.41
CA GLY A 302 6.90 23.85 13.95
C GLY A 302 5.55 23.60 13.25
N TYR A 303 4.45 23.58 13.99
CA TYR A 303 3.08 23.43 13.49
C TYR A 303 2.30 24.76 13.47
N GLY A 304 3.01 25.89 13.36
CA GLY A 304 2.42 27.24 13.43
C GLY A 304 1.30 27.48 12.42
N ASP A 305 1.40 26.92 11.22
CA ASP A 305 0.38 27.06 10.15
C ASP A 305 -1.00 26.54 10.58
N PHE A 306 -1.05 25.58 11.52
CA PHE A 306 -2.29 25.00 12.04
C PHE A 306 -2.98 25.87 13.09
N LEU A 307 -2.37 26.98 13.54
CA LEU A 307 -3.04 27.96 14.40
C LEU A 307 -4.29 28.54 13.73
N LEU A 308 -4.31 28.61 12.39
CA LEU A 308 -5.46 29.08 11.61
C LEU A 308 -6.72 28.26 11.87
N LEU A 309 -6.58 26.96 12.17
CA LEU A 309 -7.72 26.11 12.53
C LEU A 309 -8.47 26.67 13.74
N PHE A 310 -7.80 27.38 14.65
CA PHE A 310 -8.35 27.90 15.90
C PHE A 310 -8.66 29.41 15.86
N ALA A 311 -8.38 30.09 14.76
CA ALA A 311 -8.61 31.53 14.61
C ALA A 311 -10.10 31.87 14.39
N VAL A 312 -10.86 30.97 13.78
CA VAL A 312 -12.29 31.18 13.46
C VAL A 312 -13.16 30.67 14.61
N ARG A 313 -14.02 31.50 15.22
CA ARG A 313 -14.95 31.01 16.26
C ARG A 313 -15.98 30.03 15.64
N LYS A 314 -16.30 28.94 16.35
CA LYS A 314 -17.45 28.07 16.03
C LYS A 314 -18.74 28.87 16.13
#